data_AF-A0A329QDP9-F1
#
_entry.id   AF-A0A329QDP9-F1
#
_cell.length_a   1.000
_cell.length_b   1.000
_cell.length_c   1.000
_cell.angle_alpha   90.00
_cell.angle_beta   90.00
_cell.angle_gamma   90.00
#
_symmetry.space_group_name_H-M   'P 1'
#
loop_
_entity.id
_entity.type
_entity.pdbx_description
1 polymer ?
#
loop_
_entity_poly.entity_id
_entity_poly.type
_entity_poly.pdbx_seq_one_letter_code
_entity_poly.pdbx_strand_id
1 'polypeptide(L)' 'MKSNKPRTLQKNIEFFTAALSQCTVTAWQEDPAGVYCEVGRGIVEQISEDSVRIRNDNGTKSHYDRDITMFQTEK' A
#
# COMPACT_ATOMS: atom_id res chain seq x y z
N MET A 1 -2.35 24.16 -8.62
CA MET A 1 -1.86 23.23 -7.58
C MET A 1 -2.62 21.93 -7.72
N LYS A 2 -1.96 20.83 -8.11
CA LYS A 2 -2.62 19.51 -8.06
C LYS A 2 -2.81 19.17 -6.58
N SER A 3 -4.01 18.77 -6.20
CA SER A 3 -4.29 18.32 -4.85
C SER A 3 -3.62 16.95 -4.69
N ASN A 4 -2.52 16.86 -3.93
CA ASN A 4 -1.86 15.60 -3.53
C ASN A 4 -2.75 14.86 -2.52
N LYS A 5 -3.98 14.49 -2.93
CA LYS A 5 -4.85 13.71 -2.07
C LYS A 5 -4.39 12.26 -2.11
N PRO A 6 -4.23 11.61 -0.95
CA PRO A 6 -3.96 10.19 -0.91
C PRO A 6 -5.10 9.45 -1.61
N ARG A 7 -4.73 8.52 -2.49
CA ARG A 7 -5.68 7.65 -3.19
C ARG A 7 -5.60 6.25 -2.59
N THR A 8 -6.72 5.74 -2.10
CA THR A 8 -6.83 4.36 -1.64
C THR A 8 -6.80 3.39 -2.82
N LEU A 9 -6.04 2.31 -2.68
CA LEU A 9 -5.97 1.19 -3.62
C LEU A 9 -6.80 0.03 -3.07
N GLN A 10 -7.71 -0.52 -3.88
CA GLN A 10 -8.54 -1.67 -3.51
C GLN A 10 -8.57 -2.75 -4.59
N LYS A 11 -8.50 -2.38 -5.86
CA LYS A 11 -8.63 -3.32 -6.99
C LYS A 11 -7.26 -3.72 -7.52
N ASN A 12 -7.15 -4.95 -8.05
CA ASN A 12 -5.90 -5.47 -8.62
C ASN A 12 -5.32 -4.54 -9.70
N ILE A 13 -6.17 -3.91 -10.53
CA ILE A 13 -5.73 -2.96 -11.55
C ILE A 13 -5.04 -1.73 -10.96
N GLU A 14 -5.43 -1.29 -9.77
CA GLU A 14 -4.86 -0.11 -9.11
C GLU A 14 -3.48 -0.45 -8.55
N PHE A 15 -3.35 -1.60 -7.88
CA PHE A 15 -2.07 -2.13 -7.43
C PHE A 15 -1.12 -2.39 -8.60
N PHE A 16 -1.63 -2.95 -9.70
CA PHE A 16 -0.83 -3.22 -10.90
C PHE A 16 -0.33 -1.92 -11.53
N THR A 17 -1.18 -0.90 -11.60
CA THR A 17 -0.79 0.44 -12.07
C THR A 17 0.28 1.06 -11.18
N ALA A 18 0.14 0.95 -9.85
CA ALA A 18 1.10 1.46 -8.88
C ALA A 18 2.48 0.75 -9.04
N ALA A 19 2.48 -0.57 -9.20
CA ALA A 19 3.68 -1.37 -9.43
C ALA A 19 4.40 -0.95 -10.73
N LEU A 20 3.67 -0.86 -11.85
CA LEU A 20 4.27 -0.47 -13.13
C LEU A 20 4.80 0.97 -13.12
N SER A 21 4.11 1.87 -12.42
CA SER A 21 4.50 3.27 -12.32
C SER A 21 5.62 3.51 -11.29
N GLN A 22 6.06 2.47 -10.58
CA GLN A 22 6.96 2.58 -9.43
C GLN A 22 6.48 3.65 -8.43
N CYS A 23 5.16 3.70 -8.21
CA CYS A 23 4.54 4.63 -7.27
C CYS A 23 4.65 4.09 -5.85
N THR A 24 5.05 4.94 -4.92
CA THR A 24 5.13 4.58 -3.50
C THR A 24 3.73 4.34 -2.94
N VAL A 25 3.55 3.16 -2.36
CA VAL A 25 2.36 2.73 -1.64
C VAL A 25 2.67 2.67 -0.16
N THR A 26 1.83 3.29 0.65
CA THR A 26 1.84 3.17 2.10
C THR A 26 0.77 2.18 2.55
N ALA A 27 1.15 1.26 3.43
CA ALA A 27 0.28 0.30 4.09
C ALA A 27 -0.05 0.79 5.50
N TRP A 28 -1.35 0.85 5.82
CA TRP A 28 -1.87 1.31 7.09
C TRP A 28 -2.72 0.22 7.73
N GLN A 29 -2.55 -0.01 9.03
CA GLN A 29 -3.37 -0.94 9.82
C GLN A 29 -3.85 -0.26 11.08
N GLU A 30 -5.02 -0.65 11.58
CA GLU A 30 -5.53 -0.18 12.87
C GLU A 30 -4.72 -0.78 14.02
N ASP A 31 -4.34 0.07 14.98
CA ASP A 31 -3.83 -0.37 16.26
C ASP A 31 -4.99 -0.81 17.20
N PRO A 32 -4.71 -1.37 18.39
CA PRO A 32 -5.77 -1.77 19.33
C PRO A 32 -6.66 -0.62 19.84
N ALA A 33 -6.27 0.64 19.62
CA ALA A 33 -7.07 1.82 19.95
C ALA A 33 -7.97 2.28 18.77
N GLY A 34 -7.93 1.58 17.63
CA GLY A 34 -8.70 1.89 16.42
C GLY A 34 -8.08 3.01 15.57
N VAL A 35 -6.79 3.32 15.79
CA VAL A 35 -6.07 4.36 15.05
C VAL A 35 -5.22 3.73 13.96
N TYR A 36 -5.37 4.20 12.72
CA TYR A 36 -4.53 3.75 11.61
C TYR A 36 -3.08 4.24 11.77
N CYS A 37 -2.16 3.29 11.78
CA CYS A 37 -0.73 3.53 11.84
C CYS A 37 -0.04 3.00 10.57
N GLU A 38 1.00 3.70 10.12
CA GLU A 38 1.83 3.23 9.00
C GLU A 38 2.61 1.99 9.44
N VAL A 39 2.41 0.88 8.73
CA VAL A 39 3.08 -0.41 8.98
C VAL A 39 4.01 -0.81 7.82
N GLY A 40 4.07 0.00 6.76
CA GLY A 40 4.90 -0.23 5.59
C GLY A 40 4.80 0.87 4.57
N ARG A 41 5.87 1.09 3.81
CA ARG A 41 5.91 2.05 2.72
C ARG A 41 6.96 1.64 1.70
N GLY A 42 6.58 1.60 0.42
CA GLY A 42 7.50 1.26 -0.66
C GLY A 42 6.80 0.89 -1.96
N ILE A 43 7.40 -0.03 -2.74
CA ILE A 43 6.93 -0.41 -4.08
C ILE A 43 6.26 -1.77 -4.06
N VAL A 44 5.09 -1.88 -4.71
CA VAL A 44 4.39 -3.16 -4.89
C VAL A 44 5.19 -4.08 -5.82
N GLU A 45 5.52 -5.28 -5.34
CA GLU A 45 6.24 -6.30 -6.12
C GLU A 45 5.37 -7.51 -6.47
N GLN A 46 4.31 -7.77 -5.72
CA GLN A 46 3.40 -8.90 -5.95
C GLN A 46 2.00 -8.55 -5.47
N ILE A 47 1.00 -9.03 -6.20
CA ILE A 47 -0.43 -8.85 -5.92
C ILE A 47 -1.05 -10.24 -5.95
N SER A 48 -1.73 -10.63 -4.89
CA SER A 48 -2.62 -11.79 -4.84
C SER A 48 -4.02 -11.36 -4.42
N GLU A 49 -4.96 -12.31 -4.42
CA GLU A 49 -6.32 -12.06 -3.94
C GLU A 49 -6.32 -11.62 -2.46
N ASP A 50 -5.51 -12.28 -1.64
CA ASP A 50 -5.51 -12.06 -0.18
C ASP A 50 -4.44 -11.09 0.31
N SER A 51 -3.37 -10.85 -0.47
CA SER A 51 -2.22 -10.09 0.02
C SER A 51 -1.54 -9.23 -1.05
N VAL A 52 -0.83 -8.21 -0.58
CA VAL A 52 0.06 -7.38 -1.41
C VAL A 52 1.46 -7.43 -0.80
N ARG A 53 2.47 -7.77 -1.61
CA ARG A 53 3.87 -7.67 -1.19
C ARG A 53 4.43 -6.31 -1.57
N ILE A 54 4.96 -5.61 -0.58
CA ILE A 54 5.67 -4.34 -0.77
C ILE A 54 7.15 -4.57 -0.46
N ARG A 55 8.02 -4.12 -1.36
CA ARG A 55 9.44 -3.88 -1.05
C ARG A 55 9.51 -2.50 -0.41
N ASN A 56 9.74 -2.49 0.90
CA ASN A 56 9.80 -1.28 1.69
C ASN A 56 11.01 -0.42 1.31
N ASP A 57 10.97 0.86 1.69
CA ASP A 57 12.07 1.80 1.43
C ASP A 57 13.41 1.36 2.05
N ASN A 58 13.37 0.58 3.13
CA ASN A 58 14.55 -0.05 3.74
C ASN A 58 15.02 -1.34 3.03
N GLY A 59 14.42 -1.71 1.92
CA GLY A 59 14.73 -2.90 1.11
C GLY A 59 14.11 -4.21 1.61
N THR A 60 13.49 -4.23 2.79
CA THR A 60 12.78 -5.42 3.29
C THR A 60 11.53 -5.71 2.47
N LYS A 61 11.11 -6.97 2.45
CA LYS A 61 9.90 -7.40 1.74
C LYS A 61 8.86 -7.86 2.75
N SER A 62 7.74 -7.17 2.79
CA SER A 62 6.62 -7.48 3.69
C SER A 62 5.38 -7.83 2.90
N HIS A 63 4.60 -8.78 3.41
CA HIS A 63 3.29 -9.15 2.86
C HIS A 63 2.22 -8.57 3.77
N TYR A 64 1.27 -7.88 3.16
CA TYR A 64 0.17 -7.22 3.86
C TYR A 64 -1.14 -7.86 3.43
N ASP A 65 -1.91 -8.34 4.41
CA ASP A 65 -3.25 -8.87 4.22
C ASP A 65 -4.21 -7.75 3.78
N ARG A 66 -5.01 -8.00 2.74
CA ARG A 66 -5.87 -6.99 2.12
C ARG A 66 -7.15 -6.68 2.89
N ASP A 67 -7.59 -7.56 3.78
CA ASP A 67 -8.82 -7.37 4.54
C ASP A 67 -8.61 -6.42 5.71
N ILE A 68 -7.40 -6.39 6.27
CA ILE A 68 -7.06 -5.57 7.44
C ILE A 68 -6.11 -4.41 7.13
N THR A 69 -5.58 -4.32 5.90
CA THR A 69 -4.63 -3.27 5.52
C THR A 69 -5.26 -2.30 4.52
N MET A 70 -5.24 -1.03 4.87
CA MET A 70 -5.54 0.05 3.94
C MET A 70 -4.27 0.45 3.17
N PHE A 71 -4.36 0.44 1.84
CA PHE A 71 -3.25 0.86 0.98
C PHE A 71 -3.53 2.22 0.35
N GLN A 72 -2.55 3.12 0.37
CA GLN A 72 -2.68 4.46 -0.21
C GLN A 72 -1.46 4.84 -1.06
N THR A 73 -1.69 5.64 -2.10
CA THR A 73 -0.63 6.29 -2.88
C THR A 73 -0.74 7.80 -2.78
N GLU A 74 0.39 8.48 -2.72
CA GLU A 74 0.45 9.91 -3.02
C GLU A 74 0.48 10.07 -4.55
N LYS A 75 -0.53 10.76 -5.11
CA LYS A 75 -0.67 10.94 -6.56
C LYS A 75 -0.31 12.36 -6.98
#